data_AF-A0A7V5LDQ2-F1
#
_entry.id   AF-A0A7V5LDQ2-F1
#
_cell.length_a   1.000
_cell.length_b   1.000
_cell.length_c   1.000
_cell.angle_alpha   90.00
_cell.angle_beta   90.00
_cell.angle_gamma   90.00
#
_symmetry.space_group_name_H-M   'P 1'
#
loop_
_entity.id
_entity.type
_entity.pdbx_description
1 polymer ?
#
loop_
_entity_poly.entity_id
_entity_poly.type
_entity_poly.pdbx_seq_one_letter_code
_entity_poly.pdbx_strand_id
1 'polypeptide(L)'
;MRIIITIKNKQIHLSLKEKGKEIDALEILEERQLSENLLPKIDELLKRNKLISQDIKKIQIESDQNDNFTTTRIAKTVANTWNWAIKF
;
A
#
# COMPACT_ATOMS: atom_id res chain seq x y z
N MET A 1 -4.54 5.48 11.31
CA MET A 1 -4.82 4.24 10.54
C MET A 1 -3.53 3.61 10.02
N ARG A 2 -3.58 2.45 9.38
CA ARG A 2 -2.43 1.84 8.69
C ARG A 2 -2.87 1.29 7.34
N ILE A 3 -1.99 1.34 6.35
CA ILE A 3 -2.19 0.67 5.06
C ILE A 3 -1.32 -0.59 5.05
N ILE A 4 -1.86 -1.71 4.58
CA ILE A 4 -1.12 -2.94 4.33
C ILE A 4 -1.13 -3.20 2.83
N ILE A 5 0.06 -3.31 2.24
CA ILE A 5 0.26 -3.72 0.86
C ILE A 5 0.61 -5.20 0.88
N THR A 6 -0.33 -6.04 0.47
CA THR A 6 -0.13 -7.49 0.38
C THR A 6 0.17 -7.86 -1.06
N ILE A 7 1.28 -8.57 -1.30
CA ILE A 7 1.66 -9.08 -2.62
C ILE A 7 1.58 -10.61 -2.53
N LYS A 8 0.63 -11.20 -3.27
CA LYS A 8 0.44 -12.65 -3.35
C LYS A 8 0.08 -13.09 -4.75
N ASN A 9 0.69 -14.15 -5.26
CA ASN A 9 0.35 -14.72 -6.58
C ASN A 9 0.28 -13.70 -7.73
N LYS A 10 1.17 -12.69 -7.75
CA LYS A 10 1.18 -11.57 -8.72
C LYS A 10 -0.02 -10.61 -8.63
N GLN A 11 -0.83 -10.74 -7.60
CA GLN A 11 -1.89 -9.81 -7.25
C GLN A 11 -1.45 -8.95 -6.08
N ILE A 12 -1.90 -7.71 -6.08
CA ILE A 12 -1.55 -6.74 -5.05
C ILE A 12 -2.83 -6.23 -4.43
N HIS A 13 -2.92 -6.42 -3.12
CA HIS A 13 -4.04 -6.00 -2.30
C HIS A 13 -3.60 -4.84 -1.41
N LEU A 14 -4.35 -3.75 -1.46
CA LEU A 14 -4.22 -2.62 -0.56
C LEU A 14 -5.34 -2.72 0.47
N SER A 15 -4.99 -2.92 1.74
CA SER A 15 -5.93 -2.97 2.86
C SER A 15 -5.74 -1.76 3.77
N LEU A 16 -6.80 -1.00 3.99
CA LEU A 16 -6.83 0.06 4.98
C LEU A 16 -7.34 -0.52 6.30
N LYS A 17 -6.54 -0.41 7.36
CA LYS A 17 -6.88 -0.92 8.69
C LYS A 17 -6.94 0.17 9.75
N GLU A 18 -7.97 0.09 10.59
CA GLU A 18 -8.13 0.90 11.80
C GLU A 18 -8.32 -0.01 13.02
N LYS A 19 -7.50 0.19 14.06
CA LYS A 19 -7.57 -0.59 15.33
C LYS A 19 -7.61 -2.12 15.11
N GLY A 20 -6.95 -2.61 14.06
CA GLY A 20 -6.86 -4.02 13.71
C GLY A 20 -8.00 -4.55 12.83
N LYS A 21 -9.04 -3.75 12.58
CA LYS A 21 -10.13 -4.08 11.65
C LYS A 21 -9.83 -3.51 10.27
N GLU A 22 -10.12 -4.28 9.23
CA GLU A 22 -10.14 -3.78 7.85
C GLU A 22 -11.37 -2.92 7.67
N ILE A 23 -11.16 -1.71 7.13
CA ILE A 23 -12.22 -0.73 6.89
C ILE A 23 -12.48 -0.54 5.40
N ASP A 24 -11.47 -0.75 4.56
CA ASP A 24 -11.62 -0.74 3.10
C ASP A 24 -10.45 -1.48 2.44
N ALA A 25 -10.64 -1.92 1.20
CA ALA A 25 -9.61 -2.58 0.42
C ALA A 25 -9.73 -2.29 -1.07
N LEU A 26 -8.59 -2.31 -1.77
CA LEU A 26 -8.50 -2.22 -3.23
C LEU A 26 -7.56 -3.29 -3.77
N GLU A 27 -7.86 -3.78 -4.97
CA GLU A 27 -7.00 -4.70 -5.70
C GLU A 27 -6.34 -4.00 -6.89
N ILE A 28 -5.09 -4.38 -7.14
CA ILE A 28 -4.34 -4.03 -8.35
C ILE A 28 -4.05 -5.34 -9.08
N LEU A 29 -4.76 -5.55 -10.18
CA LEU A 29 -4.67 -6.77 -10.99
C LEU A 29 -3.45 -6.79 -11.93
N GLU A 30 -2.89 -5.62 -12.25
CA GLU A 30 -1.80 -5.49 -13.22
C GLU A 30 -0.46 -5.12 -12.55
N GLU A 31 0.37 -6.13 -12.35
CA GLU A 31 1.70 -6.01 -11.74
C GLU A 31 2.69 -5.18 -12.57
N ARG A 32 2.57 -5.19 -13.91
CA ARG A 32 3.54 -4.58 -14.84
C ARG A 32 3.60 -3.04 -14.76
N GLN A 33 2.55 -2.40 -14.24
CA GLN A 33 2.48 -0.95 -14.05
C GLN A 33 2.35 -0.57 -12.58
N LEU A 34 2.86 -1.40 -11.66
CA LEU A 34 2.72 -1.13 -10.22
C LEU A 34 3.23 0.26 -9.84
N SER A 35 4.37 0.70 -10.38
CA SER A 35 4.93 2.02 -10.09
C SER A 35 3.99 3.16 -10.45
N GLU A 36 3.19 3.00 -11.51
CA GLU A 36 2.23 3.99 -11.98
C GLU A 36 0.91 3.90 -11.21
N ASN A 37 0.49 2.69 -10.86
CA ASN A 37 -0.82 2.45 -10.26
C ASN A 37 -0.85 2.53 -8.73
N LEU A 38 0.28 2.30 -8.05
CA LEU A 38 0.29 2.16 -6.58
C LEU A 38 -0.11 3.45 -5.86
N LEU A 39 0.51 4.59 -6.21
CA LEU A 39 0.22 5.87 -5.57
C LEU A 39 -1.21 6.37 -5.89
N PRO A 40 -1.68 6.35 -7.15
CA PRO A 40 -3.08 6.67 -7.46
C PRO A 40 -4.08 5.78 -6.72
N LYS A 41 -3.80 4.49 -6.57
CA LYS A 41 -4.68 3.57 -5.83
C LYS A 41 -4.68 3.84 -4.33
N ILE A 42 -3.54 4.22 -3.76
CA ILE A 42 -3.48 4.70 -2.37
C ILE A 42 -4.30 5.98 -2.22
N ASP A 43 -4.15 6.96 -3.12
CA ASP A 43 -4.94 8.19 -3.10
C ASP A 43 -6.45 7.93 -3.25
N GLU A 44 -6.83 7.01 -4.14
CA GLU A 44 -8.22 6.55 -4.32
C GLU A 44 -8.77 5.95 -3.02
N LEU A 45 -8.02 5.05 -2.36
CA LEU A 45 -8.38 4.44 -1.09
C LEU A 45 -8.59 5.50 0.00
N LEU A 46 -7.70 6.49 0.08
CA LEU A 46 -7.82 7.58 1.05
C LEU A 46 -9.04 8.45 0.78
N LYS A 47 -9.23 8.89 -0.46
CA LYS A 47 -10.37 9.75 -0.85
C LYS A 47 -11.71 9.09 -0.61
N ARG A 48 -11.85 7.78 -0.92
CA ARG A 48 -13.08 7.01 -0.64
C ARG A 48 -13.45 7.03 0.84
N ASN A 49 -12.45 7.02 1.71
CA ASN A 49 -12.61 7.03 3.15
C ASN A 49 -12.55 8.44 3.77
N LYS A 50 -12.48 9.50 2.93
CA LYS A 50 -12.33 10.90 3.36
C LYS A 50 -11.11 11.15 4.25
N LEU A 51 -10.03 10.43 3.99
CA LEU A 51 -8.77 10.51 4.72
C LEU A 51 -7.75 11.34 3.97
N ILE A 52 -6.82 11.91 4.72
CA ILE A 52 -5.61 12.54 4.20
C ILE A 52 -4.39 11.69 4.54
N SER A 53 -3.27 11.98 3.88
CA SER A 53 -2.01 11.24 4.08
C SER A 53 -1.54 11.24 5.55
N GLN A 54 -1.81 12.31 6.29
CA GLN A 54 -1.47 12.48 7.71
C GLN A 54 -2.28 11.55 8.65
N ASP A 55 -3.44 11.05 8.23
CA ASP A 55 -4.23 10.09 9.03
C ASP A 55 -3.60 8.68 9.02
N ILE A 56 -2.72 8.42 8.04
CA ILE A 56 -2.02 7.16 7.89
C ILE A 56 -0.75 7.18 8.74
N LYS A 57 -0.78 6.41 9.83
CA LYS A 57 0.34 6.31 10.78
C LYS A 57 1.50 5.48 10.26
N LYS A 58 1.23 4.55 9.33
CA LYS A 58 2.23 3.64 8.76
C LYS A 58 1.69 2.91 7.54
N ILE A 59 2.57 2.62 6.59
CA ILE A 59 2.39 1.61 5.54
C ILE A 59 3.24 0.38 5.87
N GLN A 60 2.65 -0.81 5.79
CA GLN A 60 3.31 -2.11 5.98
C GLN A 60 3.20 -2.94 4.70
N ILE A 61 4.14 -3.86 4.51
CA ILE A 61 4.16 -4.76 3.36
C ILE A 61 4.18 -6.18 3.85
N GLU A 62 3.34 -7.00 3.25
CA GLU A 62 3.27 -8.44 3.44
C GLU A 62 3.44 -9.10 2.07
N SER A 63 4.56 -9.77 1.83
CA SER A 63 4.85 -10.40 0.54
C SER A 63 5.13 -11.88 0.76
N ASP A 64 4.48 -12.74 -0.03
CA ASP A 64 4.87 -14.15 -0.15
C ASP A 64 6.01 -14.37 -1.16
N GLN A 65 6.28 -13.35 -2.00
CA GLN A 65 7.38 -13.34 -2.94
C GLN A 65 8.68 -12.89 -2.29
N ASN A 66 9.79 -13.45 -2.78
CA ASN A 66 11.14 -13.06 -2.36
C ASN A 66 11.43 -11.58 -2.71
N ASP A 67 12.37 -10.98 -2.01
CA ASP A 67 12.76 -9.57 -2.17
C ASP A 67 13.39 -9.24 -3.54
N ASN A 68 13.74 -10.28 -4.30
CA ASN A 68 14.31 -10.15 -5.65
C ASN A 68 13.30 -9.75 -6.72
N PHE A 69 11.99 -9.75 -6.42
CA PHE A 69 10.97 -9.31 -7.36
C PHE A 69 10.88 -7.78 -7.42
N THR A 70 10.86 -7.25 -8.65
CA THR A 70 10.74 -5.80 -8.92
C THR A 70 9.54 -5.19 -8.20
N THR A 71 8.42 -5.90 -8.19
CA THR A 71 7.15 -5.56 -7.53
C THR A 71 7.34 -5.32 -6.03
N THR A 72 7.99 -6.28 -5.35
CA THR A 72 8.32 -6.19 -3.93
C THR A 72 9.23 -5.01 -3.64
N ARG A 73 10.24 -4.74 -4.51
CA ARG A 73 11.14 -3.60 -4.36
C ARG A 73 10.43 -2.25 -4.54
N ILE A 74 9.51 -2.14 -5.50
CA ILE A 74 8.69 -0.94 -5.72
C ILE A 74 7.81 -0.69 -4.50
N ALA A 75 7.07 -1.70 -4.04
CA ALA A 75 6.21 -1.58 -2.87
C ALA A 75 7.02 -1.16 -1.63
N LYS A 76 8.17 -1.79 -1.38
CA LYS A 76 9.09 -1.44 -0.28
C LYS A 76 9.56 -0.01 -0.34
N THR A 77 9.98 0.44 -1.51
CA THR A 77 10.40 1.83 -1.71
C THR A 77 9.27 2.79 -1.36
N VAL A 78 8.06 2.56 -1.87
CA VAL A 78 6.89 3.42 -1.60
C VAL A 78 6.53 3.43 -0.11
N ALA A 79 6.44 2.27 0.54
CA ALA A 79 6.12 2.19 1.96
C ALA A 79 7.19 2.87 2.83
N ASN A 80 8.48 2.69 2.51
CA ASN A 80 9.58 3.31 3.24
C ASN A 80 9.57 4.83 3.08
N THR A 81 9.41 5.33 1.85
CA THR A 81 9.31 6.77 1.58
C THR A 81 8.13 7.39 2.30
N TRP A 82 6.96 6.74 2.26
CA TRP A 82 5.79 7.21 2.99
C TRP A 82 6.03 7.26 4.50
N ASN A 83 6.54 6.16 5.07
CA ASN A 83 6.84 6.06 6.50
C ASN A 83 7.91 7.04 6.96
N TRP A 84 8.81 7.45 6.06
CA TRP A 84 9.77 8.52 6.32
C TRP A 84 9.09 9.89 6.28
N ALA A 85 8.28 10.16 5.25
CA ALA A 85 7.60 11.44 5.06
C ALA A 85 6.64 11.80 6.20
N ILE A 86 5.88 10.83 6.74
CA ILE A 86 4.93 11.07 7.83
C ILE A 86 5.58 11.21 9.22
N LYS A 87 6.89 10.98 9.33
CA LYS A 87 7.64 11.19 10.58
C LYS A 87 8.13 12.64 10.74
N PHE A 88 8.06 13.42 9.67
CA PHE A 88 8.36 14.86 9.63
C PHE A 88 7.07 15.65 9.56
#